data_AF-A0A835AQW0-F1
#
_entry.id   AF-A0A835AQW0-F1
#
_cell.length_a   1.000
_cell.length_b   1.000
_cell.length_c   1.000
_cell.angle_alpha   90.00
_cell.angle_beta   90.00
_cell.angle_gamma   90.00
#
_symmetry.space_group_name_H-M   'P 1'
#
loop_
_entity.id
_entity.type
_entity.pdbx_description
1 polymer ?
#
loop_
_entity_poly.entity_id
_entity_poly.type
_entity_poly.pdbx_seq_one_letter_code
_entity_poly.pdbx_strand_id
1 'polypeptide(L)'
;MAIAASLEQQEDDEIPSSVVFEVQGYFADRRNAAATTAWSKTSKGVPISVSFHLAHPPSLSTFSVHCPDLDLAKLSLPPKIIAAYADLVLLRVPLEPAARWHQRHNDYFVYRMHPQRPKLDLVPNPRHERFGDDEIAILSCSGDKYVVAALRLTFELHLYRSSTDGSKPGSRWTSQPVSVEEPIRDRPNCYHTTNKAITLGGDKGTVGWVDLWRGILLCDVLEESPKLRDIPLPLPTKGNWTRFLNCITFNNFTHLLNTEQQ
;
A
#
# COMPACT_ATOMS: atom_id res chain seq x y z
N MET A 1 -6.87 6.34 12.39
CA MET A 1 -6.71 6.73 10.96
C MET A 1 -7.62 5.81 10.15
N ALA A 2 -8.30 6.33 9.13
CA ALA A 2 -9.25 5.56 8.31
C ALA A 2 -8.91 5.68 6.82
N ILE A 3 -9.33 4.71 6.01
CA ILE A 3 -9.09 4.68 4.55
C ILE A 3 -10.45 4.58 3.84
N ALA A 4 -10.70 5.45 2.87
CA ALA A 4 -11.91 5.40 2.07
C ALA A 4 -11.71 4.53 0.81
N ALA A 5 -12.76 3.80 0.42
CA ALA A 5 -12.84 3.13 -0.88
C ALA A 5 -14.21 3.41 -1.51
N SER A 6 -14.26 3.33 -2.84
CA SER A 6 -15.51 3.47 -3.61
C SER A 6 -15.91 2.09 -4.11
N LEU A 7 -17.20 1.78 -4.01
CA LEU A 7 -17.77 0.57 -4.60
C LEU A 7 -18.48 0.95 -5.90
N GLU A 8 -18.48 0.05 -6.88
CA GLU A 8 -19.28 0.26 -8.09
C GLU A 8 -20.76 0.34 -7.71
N GLN A 9 -21.47 1.32 -8.27
CA GLN A 9 -22.88 1.55 -7.98
C GLN A 9 -23.72 0.38 -8.48
N GLN A 10 -24.51 -0.22 -7.60
CA GLN A 10 -25.59 -1.13 -7.95
C GLN A 10 -26.91 -0.61 -7.38
N GLU A 11 -28.03 -0.96 -8.02
CA GLU A 11 -29.41 -0.60 -7.64
C GLU A 11 -29.91 -1.28 -6.35
N ASP A 12 -29.03 -1.96 -5.62
CA ASP A 12 -29.36 -2.71 -4.40
C ASP A 12 -28.93 -1.92 -3.16
N ASP A 13 -29.90 -1.45 -2.36
CA ASP A 13 -29.71 -0.57 -1.19
C ASP A 13 -28.89 -1.19 -0.04
N GLU A 14 -28.46 -2.46 -0.15
CA GLU A 14 -27.81 -3.19 0.93
C GLU A 14 -26.28 -2.96 0.99
N ILE A 15 -25.64 -2.56 -0.11
CA ILE A 15 -24.18 -2.29 -0.17
C ILE A 15 -23.93 -0.79 -0.30
N PRO A 16 -23.20 -0.17 0.66
CA PRO A 16 -22.90 1.26 0.60
C PRO A 16 -22.05 1.61 -0.63
N SER A 17 -22.38 2.69 -1.34
CA SER A 17 -21.63 3.17 -2.50
C SER A 17 -20.21 3.66 -2.17
N SER A 18 -19.97 4.02 -0.91
CA SER A 18 -18.64 4.36 -0.39
C SER A 18 -18.50 3.89 1.05
N VAL A 19 -17.29 3.54 1.44
CA VAL A 19 -17.00 2.97 2.76
C VAL A 19 -15.73 3.58 3.34
N VAL A 20 -15.72 3.71 4.66
CA VAL A 20 -14.56 4.19 5.43
C VAL A 20 -14.08 3.06 6.31
N PHE A 21 -12.87 2.58 6.10
CA PHE A 21 -12.31 1.46 6.85
C PHE A 21 -11.53 1.89 8.07
N GLU A 22 -11.71 1.13 9.16
CA GLU A 22 -10.68 1.02 10.17
C GLU A 22 -9.41 0.40 9.56
N VAL A 23 -8.27 1.07 9.76
CA VAL A 23 -6.99 0.68 9.15
C VAL A 23 -6.47 -0.65 9.71
N GLN A 24 -6.73 -0.93 10.99
CA GLN A 24 -6.31 -2.18 11.63
C GLN A 24 -7.45 -3.17 11.60
N GLY A 25 -7.15 -4.39 11.14
CA GLY A 25 -8.06 -5.51 11.24
C GLY A 25 -7.74 -6.35 12.46
N TYR A 26 -8.44 -7.47 12.57
CA TYR A 26 -8.21 -8.43 13.64
C TYR A 26 -8.21 -9.85 13.10
N PHE A 27 -7.58 -10.76 13.83
CA PHE A 27 -7.64 -12.18 13.52
C PHE A 27 -8.89 -12.80 14.16
N ALA A 28 -9.76 -13.39 13.36
CA ALA A 28 -10.94 -14.10 13.85
C ALA A 28 -11.52 -15.01 12.77
N ASP A 29 -12.12 -16.13 13.19
CA ASP A 29 -13.03 -16.92 12.35
C ASP A 29 -14.43 -16.29 12.35
N ARG A 30 -14.53 -15.06 11.81
CA ARG A 30 -15.82 -14.42 11.54
C ARG A 30 -16.16 -14.64 10.09
N ARG A 31 -16.89 -15.72 9.84
CA ARG A 31 -17.59 -15.90 8.57
C ARG A 31 -18.72 -14.88 8.53
N ASN A 32 -18.63 -13.94 7.61
CA ASN A 32 -19.80 -13.13 7.28
C ASN A 32 -20.76 -13.98 6.47
N ALA A 33 -22.05 -13.93 6.82
CA ALA A 33 -23.11 -14.52 6.02
C ALA A 33 -23.24 -13.83 4.64
N ALA A 34 -22.76 -12.58 4.54
CA ALA A 34 -22.66 -11.82 3.30
C ALA A 34 -21.46 -12.26 2.44
N ALA A 35 -21.62 -12.14 1.12
CA ALA A 35 -20.68 -12.57 0.07
C ALA A 35 -19.34 -11.78 0.00
N THR A 36 -18.83 -11.24 1.12
CA THR A 36 -17.61 -10.43 1.20
C THR A 36 -16.37 -11.21 1.68
N THR A 37 -16.48 -12.53 1.84
CA THR A 37 -15.33 -13.37 2.24
C THR A 37 -14.56 -13.83 1.02
N ALA A 38 -13.27 -13.53 0.94
CA ALA A 38 -12.38 -14.03 -0.11
C ALA A 38 -11.29 -14.93 0.45
N TRP A 39 -10.88 -15.93 -0.34
CA TRP A 39 -9.93 -16.97 0.05
C TRP A 39 -8.66 -16.93 -0.78
N SER A 40 -7.55 -17.30 -0.17
CA SER A 40 -6.24 -17.41 -0.82
C SER A 40 -5.33 -18.38 -0.05
N LYS A 41 -4.03 -18.35 -0.37
CA LYS A 41 -2.98 -18.99 0.41
C LYS A 41 -1.89 -17.97 0.72
N THR A 42 -1.27 -18.12 1.89
CA THR A 42 -0.06 -17.37 2.25
C THR A 42 1.13 -17.80 1.39
N SER A 43 2.23 -17.06 1.46
CA SER A 43 3.51 -17.39 0.85
C SER A 43 4.10 -18.73 1.33
N LYS A 44 3.61 -19.24 2.46
CA LYS A 44 3.94 -20.58 3.01
C LYS A 44 2.96 -21.68 2.56
N GLY A 45 1.97 -21.36 1.73
CA GLY A 45 0.97 -22.29 1.24
C GLY A 45 -0.19 -22.56 2.23
N VAL A 46 -0.23 -21.86 3.37
CA VAL A 46 -1.27 -22.00 4.39
C VAL A 46 -2.56 -21.31 3.92
N PRO A 47 -3.75 -21.92 4.06
CA PRO A 47 -5.02 -21.29 3.73
C PRO A 47 -5.27 -20.02 4.56
N ILE A 48 -5.77 -18.99 3.89
CA ILE A 48 -6.14 -17.71 4.51
C ILE A 48 -7.42 -17.19 3.89
N SER A 49 -8.25 -16.52 4.68
CA SER A 49 -9.39 -15.77 4.19
C SER A 49 -9.49 -14.40 4.84
N VAL A 50 -10.11 -13.48 4.11
CA VAL A 50 -10.36 -12.11 4.54
C VAL A 50 -11.83 -11.79 4.34
N SER A 51 -12.46 -11.24 5.38
CA SER A 51 -13.86 -10.85 5.38
C SER A 51 -13.99 -9.38 5.74
N PHE A 52 -14.75 -8.63 4.96
CA PHE A 52 -15.09 -7.24 5.25
C PHE A 52 -16.50 -7.12 5.84
N HIS A 53 -16.62 -6.35 6.91
CA HIS A 53 -17.89 -5.98 7.56
C HIS A 53 -18.16 -4.53 7.19
N LEU A 54 -18.99 -4.32 6.17
CA LEU A 54 -19.26 -3.01 5.62
C LEU A 54 -20.28 -2.27 6.49
N ALA A 55 -20.02 -0.98 6.72
CA ALA A 55 -20.92 -0.07 7.39
C ALA A 55 -21.09 1.20 6.53
N HIS A 56 -22.27 1.81 6.63
CA HIS A 56 -22.54 3.08 5.97
C HIS A 56 -21.76 4.21 6.67
N PRO A 57 -21.08 5.09 5.93
CA PRO A 57 -20.48 6.30 6.51
C PRO A 57 -21.54 7.11 7.29
N PRO A 58 -21.18 7.70 8.45
CA PRO A 58 -19.82 7.89 8.98
C PRO A 58 -19.28 6.70 9.80
N SER A 59 -20.03 5.59 9.92
CA SER A 59 -19.56 4.43 10.66
C SER A 59 -18.37 3.77 9.96
N LEU A 60 -17.45 3.20 10.76
CA LEU A 60 -16.27 2.53 10.22
C LEU A 60 -16.59 1.08 9.84
N SER A 61 -16.29 0.73 8.60
CA SER A 61 -16.20 -0.65 8.15
C SER A 61 -14.95 -1.31 8.74
N THR A 62 -15.04 -2.59 9.09
CA THR A 62 -13.91 -3.34 9.67
C THR A 62 -13.60 -4.57 8.83
N PHE A 63 -12.46 -5.21 9.07
CA PHE A 63 -12.13 -6.47 8.40
C PHE A 63 -11.47 -7.46 9.35
N SER A 64 -11.68 -8.74 9.07
CA SER A 64 -11.07 -9.84 9.80
C SER A 64 -10.27 -10.73 8.88
N VAL A 65 -9.17 -11.27 9.41
CA VAL A 65 -8.36 -12.28 8.75
C VAL A 65 -8.53 -13.60 9.50
N HIS A 66 -8.90 -14.66 8.77
CA HIS A 66 -8.92 -16.01 9.29
C HIS A 66 -7.76 -16.82 8.67
N CYS A 67 -6.84 -17.27 9.52
CA CYS A 67 -5.69 -18.08 9.16
C CYS A 67 -5.50 -19.14 10.26
N PRO A 68 -6.12 -20.33 10.15
CA PRO A 68 -6.25 -21.27 11.26
C PRO A 68 -4.91 -21.87 11.70
N ASP A 69 -3.96 -22.04 10.78
CA ASP A 69 -2.65 -22.63 11.08
C ASP A 69 -1.63 -21.60 11.58
N LEU A 70 -2.06 -20.36 11.84
CA LEU A 70 -1.20 -19.29 12.32
C LEU A 70 -1.31 -19.16 13.84
N ASP A 71 -0.17 -19.26 14.53
CA ASP A 71 -0.09 -19.08 15.99
C ASP A 71 -0.24 -17.59 16.35
N LEU A 72 -1.48 -17.16 16.51
CA LEU A 72 -1.85 -15.78 16.77
C LEU A 72 -1.25 -15.23 18.07
N ALA A 73 -1.01 -16.08 19.08
CA ALA A 73 -0.46 -15.67 20.36
C ALA A 73 0.99 -15.16 20.25
N LYS A 74 1.69 -15.53 19.19
CA LYS A 74 3.07 -15.08 18.94
C LYS A 74 3.14 -13.85 18.04
N LEU A 75 2.03 -13.43 17.43
CA LEU A 75 2.02 -12.27 16.55
C LEU A 75 2.02 -10.98 17.36
N SER A 76 2.88 -10.04 16.96
CA SER A 76 3.04 -8.75 17.61
C SER A 76 2.30 -7.61 16.89
N LEU A 77 1.69 -7.88 15.74
CA LEU A 77 0.99 -6.90 14.92
C LEU A 77 -0.37 -7.43 14.45
N PRO A 78 -1.39 -6.57 14.35
CA PRO A 78 -2.61 -6.90 13.63
C PRO A 78 -2.39 -6.84 12.10
N PRO A 79 -3.28 -7.45 11.32
CA PRO A 79 -3.37 -7.18 9.89
C PRO A 79 -3.78 -5.72 9.66
N LYS A 80 -3.38 -5.15 8.53
CA LYS A 80 -3.53 -3.72 8.28
C LYS A 80 -3.88 -3.42 6.82
N ILE A 81 -4.80 -2.49 6.59
CA ILE A 81 -5.00 -1.87 5.27
C ILE A 81 -3.92 -0.83 5.04
N ILE A 82 -3.25 -0.94 3.90
CA ILE A 82 -2.16 -0.04 3.49
C ILE A 82 -2.69 1.04 2.55
N ALA A 83 -3.38 0.61 1.50
CA ALA A 83 -3.89 1.47 0.46
C ALA A 83 -5.23 0.92 -0.04
N ALA A 84 -6.06 1.81 -0.59
CA ALA A 84 -7.26 1.45 -1.30
C ALA A 84 -7.40 2.36 -2.52
N TYR A 85 -7.93 1.82 -3.62
CA TYR A 85 -8.22 2.57 -4.83
C TYR A 85 -9.29 1.83 -5.64
N ALA A 86 -10.34 2.55 -6.04
CA ALA A 86 -11.55 1.94 -6.61
C ALA A 86 -12.06 0.80 -5.70
N ASP A 87 -12.33 -0.37 -6.28
CA ASP A 87 -12.77 -1.61 -5.64
C ASP A 87 -11.63 -2.44 -5.02
N LEU A 88 -10.40 -1.93 -5.01
CA LEU A 88 -9.22 -2.67 -4.53
C LEU A 88 -8.77 -2.18 -3.16
N VAL A 89 -8.39 -3.13 -2.31
CA VAL A 89 -7.79 -2.89 -0.99
C VAL A 89 -6.51 -3.69 -0.85
N LEU A 90 -5.40 -3.00 -0.61
CA LEU A 90 -4.10 -3.61 -0.33
C LEU A 90 -3.96 -3.82 1.19
N LEU A 91 -3.70 -5.06 1.57
CA LEU A 91 -3.62 -5.54 2.95
C LEU A 91 -2.21 -6.06 3.26
N ARG A 92 -1.76 -5.84 4.48
CA ARG A 92 -0.62 -6.54 5.09
C ARG A 92 -1.11 -7.51 6.14
N VAL A 93 -0.61 -8.74 6.09
CA VAL A 93 -0.86 -9.78 7.08
C VAL A 93 0.48 -10.27 7.66
N PRO A 94 0.73 -10.07 8.96
CA PRO A 94 1.94 -10.59 9.61
C PRO A 94 1.83 -12.11 9.78
N LEU A 95 2.91 -12.83 9.42
CA LEU A 95 2.95 -14.29 9.50
C LEU A 95 3.88 -14.83 10.60
N GLU A 96 4.75 -13.99 11.17
CA GLU A 96 5.71 -14.38 12.20
C GLU A 96 5.92 -13.26 13.22
N PRO A 97 6.44 -13.57 14.43
CA PRO A 97 6.66 -12.57 15.48
C PRO A 97 7.58 -11.42 15.03
N ALA A 98 8.54 -11.73 14.16
CA ALA A 98 9.51 -10.79 13.60
C ALA A 98 8.91 -9.84 12.53
N ALA A 99 7.64 -9.98 12.17
CA ALA A 99 6.95 -9.12 11.21
C ALA A 99 6.92 -7.63 11.59
N ARG A 100 7.06 -7.32 12.89
CA ARG A 100 7.22 -5.94 13.37
C ARG A 100 8.56 -5.30 13.01
N TRP A 101 9.57 -6.10 12.73
CA TRP A 101 10.94 -5.66 12.50
C TRP A 101 11.38 -5.85 11.05
N HIS A 102 10.90 -6.92 10.39
CA HIS A 102 11.26 -7.18 9.01
C HIS A 102 10.04 -7.49 8.17
N GLN A 103 9.89 -6.72 7.10
CA GLN A 103 8.76 -6.81 6.18
C GLN A 103 8.69 -8.13 5.41
N ARG A 104 9.81 -8.84 5.29
CA ARG A 104 9.87 -10.19 4.73
C ARG A 104 8.97 -11.21 5.46
N HIS A 105 8.61 -10.94 6.72
CA HIS A 105 7.72 -11.80 7.50
C HIS A 105 6.25 -11.37 7.41
N ASN A 106 5.93 -10.43 6.51
CA ASN A 106 4.58 -10.07 6.17
C ASN A 106 4.26 -10.55 4.75
N ASP A 107 3.04 -11.03 4.58
CA ASP A 107 2.44 -11.18 3.26
C ASP A 107 1.60 -9.94 2.95
N TYR A 108 1.56 -9.59 1.67
CA TYR A 108 0.72 -8.53 1.16
C TYR A 108 -0.33 -9.16 0.25
N PHE A 109 -1.57 -8.70 0.36
CA PHE A 109 -2.68 -9.20 -0.44
C PHE A 109 -3.46 -8.05 -1.07
N VAL A 110 -3.89 -8.25 -2.30
CA VAL A 110 -4.91 -7.40 -2.91
C VAL A 110 -6.25 -8.09 -2.75
N TYR A 111 -7.12 -7.46 -1.98
CA TYR A 111 -8.52 -7.83 -1.89
C TYR A 111 -9.31 -7.00 -2.90
N ARG A 112 -10.16 -7.65 -3.69
CA ARG A 112 -11.11 -7.02 -4.58
C ARG A 112 -12.52 -7.08 -4.01
N MET A 113 -13.11 -5.92 -3.77
CA MET A 113 -14.48 -5.73 -3.31
C MET A 113 -15.44 -5.84 -4.48
N HIS A 114 -15.78 -7.07 -4.84
CA HIS A 114 -16.83 -7.34 -5.82
C HIS A 114 -18.03 -8.01 -5.12
N PRO A 115 -19.25 -7.46 -5.22
CA PRO A 115 -20.44 -7.94 -4.49
C PRO A 115 -20.70 -9.45 -4.62
N GLN A 116 -20.46 -10.00 -5.81
CA GLN A 116 -20.78 -11.41 -6.11
C GLN A 116 -19.56 -12.33 -6.08
N ARG A 117 -18.34 -11.78 -6.18
CA ARG A 117 -17.12 -12.54 -6.45
C ARG A 117 -15.89 -11.86 -5.84
N PRO A 118 -15.85 -11.72 -4.51
CA PRO A 118 -14.69 -11.13 -3.87
C PRO A 118 -13.46 -12.01 -4.13
N LYS A 119 -12.31 -11.38 -4.38
CA LYS A 119 -11.07 -12.08 -4.73
C LYS A 119 -9.95 -11.63 -3.81
N LEU A 120 -9.09 -12.57 -3.42
CA LEU A 120 -7.92 -12.31 -2.60
C LEU A 120 -6.68 -12.86 -3.29
N ASP A 121 -5.86 -11.93 -3.79
CA ASP A 121 -4.64 -12.26 -4.49
C ASP A 121 -3.42 -12.02 -3.60
N LEU A 122 -2.59 -13.04 -3.42
CA LEU A 122 -1.29 -12.88 -2.78
C LEU A 122 -0.36 -12.09 -3.70
N VAL A 123 0.12 -10.95 -3.21
CA VAL A 123 1.20 -10.20 -3.87
C VAL A 123 2.51 -10.90 -3.51
N PRO A 124 3.29 -11.37 -4.50
CA PRO A 124 4.57 -12.00 -4.23
C PRO A 124 5.44 -11.07 -3.40
N ASN A 125 6.04 -11.56 -2.31
CA ASN A 125 7.02 -10.77 -1.59
C ASN A 125 8.19 -10.47 -2.55
N PRO A 126 8.62 -9.22 -2.72
CA PRO A 126 9.75 -8.92 -3.59
C PRO A 126 11.09 -9.48 -3.06
N ARG A 127 11.11 -10.14 -1.89
CA ARG A 127 12.16 -10.95 -1.21
C ARG A 127 13.50 -10.24 -0.92
N HIS A 128 13.87 -9.25 -1.71
CA HIS A 128 15.09 -8.43 -1.58
C HIS A 128 14.75 -6.95 -1.44
N GLU A 129 13.50 -6.58 -1.67
CA GLU A 129 13.01 -5.21 -1.58
C GLU A 129 12.27 -4.98 -0.27
N ARG A 130 12.78 -4.07 0.56
CA ARG A 130 12.20 -3.70 1.86
C ARG A 130 11.38 -2.42 1.67
N PHE A 131 10.13 -2.54 1.22
CA PHE A 131 9.22 -1.39 1.07
C PHE A 131 8.34 -1.17 2.29
N GLY A 132 8.49 -0.03 2.96
CA GLY A 132 7.55 0.51 3.93
C GLY A 132 6.09 0.37 3.48
N ASP A 133 5.15 0.09 4.39
CA ASP A 133 3.72 0.13 4.07
C ASP A 133 3.37 1.47 3.37
N ASP A 134 3.98 2.55 3.85
CA ASP A 134 3.84 3.92 3.37
C ASP A 134 4.43 4.18 1.98
N GLU A 135 5.28 3.31 1.46
CA GLU A 135 5.90 3.45 0.13
C GLU A 135 5.08 2.78 -0.98
N ILE A 136 4.03 2.03 -0.62
CA ILE A 136 3.29 1.17 -1.55
C ILE A 136 1.93 1.79 -1.89
N ALA A 137 1.65 1.90 -3.19
CA ALA A 137 0.37 2.26 -3.76
C ALA A 137 -0.25 1.11 -4.55
N ILE A 138 -1.56 1.20 -4.77
CA ILE A 138 -2.30 0.28 -5.63
C ILE A 138 -3.14 1.05 -6.64
N LEU A 139 -3.21 0.53 -7.86
CA LEU A 139 -3.96 1.08 -8.98
C LEU A 139 -4.86 0.00 -9.57
N SER A 140 -6.09 0.38 -9.92
CA SER A 140 -6.95 -0.44 -10.77
C SER A 140 -6.65 -0.14 -12.26
N CYS A 141 -6.67 -1.17 -13.09
CA CYS A 141 -6.44 -1.10 -14.53
C CYS A 141 -7.60 -1.76 -15.29
N SER A 142 -7.65 -1.59 -16.61
CA SER A 142 -8.69 -2.20 -17.44
C SER A 142 -8.66 -3.73 -17.39
N GLY A 143 -9.85 -4.34 -17.45
CA GLY A 143 -10.03 -5.79 -17.55
C GLY A 143 -9.56 -6.55 -16.30
N ASP A 144 -10.04 -6.16 -15.13
CA ASP A 144 -9.77 -6.78 -13.83
C ASP A 144 -8.30 -6.89 -13.43
N LYS A 145 -7.47 -6.05 -14.01
CA LYS A 145 -6.04 -5.97 -13.68
C LYS A 145 -5.80 -4.88 -12.64
N TYR A 146 -4.69 -5.00 -11.95
CA TYR A 146 -4.19 -3.99 -11.04
C TYR A 146 -2.67 -3.94 -11.07
N VAL A 147 -2.14 -2.82 -10.60
CA VAL A 147 -0.71 -2.61 -10.40
C VAL A 147 -0.47 -2.24 -8.95
N VAL A 148 0.51 -2.89 -8.34
CA VAL A 148 1.09 -2.46 -7.05
C VAL A 148 2.40 -1.76 -7.37
N ALA A 149 2.53 -0.51 -6.92
CA ALA A 149 3.67 0.34 -7.19
C ALA A 149 4.37 0.72 -5.88
N ALA A 150 5.70 0.62 -5.86
CA ALA A 150 6.51 1.08 -4.75
C ALA A 150 7.72 1.87 -5.28
N LEU A 151 8.13 2.92 -4.57
CA LEU A 151 9.28 3.75 -4.94
C LEU A 151 10.27 3.78 -3.78
N ARG A 152 11.52 3.38 -4.04
CA ARG A 152 12.59 3.50 -3.04
C ARG A 152 13.13 4.92 -2.95
N LEU A 153 13.78 5.20 -1.81
CA LEU A 153 14.62 6.39 -1.59
C LEU A 153 15.66 6.63 -2.70
N THR A 154 16.11 5.57 -3.39
CA THR A 154 17.08 5.63 -4.51
C THR A 154 16.43 5.94 -5.86
N PHE A 155 15.15 6.30 -5.88
CA PHE A 155 14.35 6.48 -7.10
C PHE A 155 14.32 5.24 -8.00
N GLU A 156 14.33 4.06 -7.39
CA GLU A 156 14.04 2.82 -8.07
C GLU A 156 12.53 2.53 -7.94
N LEU A 157 11.84 2.50 -9.07
CA LEU A 157 10.42 2.19 -9.17
C LEU A 157 10.23 0.69 -9.33
N HIS A 158 9.40 0.12 -8.48
CA HIS A 158 9.06 -1.29 -8.45
C HIS A 158 7.58 -1.50 -8.73
N LEU A 159 7.28 -2.34 -9.71
CA LEU A 159 5.93 -2.59 -10.16
C LEU A 159 5.64 -4.08 -10.15
N TYR A 160 4.53 -4.45 -9.51
CA TYR A 160 3.89 -5.74 -9.67
C TYR A 160 2.62 -5.55 -10.49
N ARG A 161 2.50 -6.31 -11.58
CA ARG A 161 1.31 -6.31 -12.44
C ARG A 161 0.57 -7.64 -12.27
N SER A 162 -0.72 -7.56 -11.95
CA SER A 162 -1.55 -8.75 -11.79
C SER A 162 -1.66 -9.52 -13.11
N SER A 163 -1.49 -10.85 -13.06
CA SER A 163 -1.83 -11.72 -14.19
C SER A 163 -3.31 -12.09 -14.13
N THR A 164 -3.99 -12.06 -15.28
CA THR A 164 -5.35 -12.60 -15.45
C THR A 164 -5.37 -14.12 -15.54
N ASP A 165 -4.23 -14.74 -15.85
CA ASP A 165 -4.12 -16.18 -16.03
C ASP A 165 -3.57 -16.81 -14.75
N GLY A 166 -4.47 -17.38 -13.95
CA GLY A 166 -4.17 -18.09 -12.69
C GLY A 166 -3.35 -19.37 -12.87
N SER A 167 -2.90 -19.68 -14.09
CA SER A 167 -2.13 -20.88 -14.43
C SER A 167 -0.62 -20.67 -14.55
N LYS A 168 -0.11 -19.43 -14.49
CA LYS A 168 1.34 -19.17 -14.53
C LYS A 168 1.87 -18.58 -13.22
N PRO A 169 2.79 -19.28 -12.52
CA PRO A 169 3.61 -18.67 -11.49
C PRO A 169 4.63 -17.75 -12.17
N GLY A 170 4.21 -16.55 -12.59
CA GLY A 170 4.99 -15.73 -13.51
C GLY A 170 4.86 -14.20 -13.37
N SER A 171 3.90 -13.67 -12.61
CA SER A 171 3.91 -12.23 -12.30
C SER A 171 5.03 -11.94 -11.31
N ARG A 172 6.20 -11.58 -11.86
CA ARG A 172 7.36 -11.12 -11.09
C ARG A 172 7.34 -9.60 -10.99
N TRP A 173 7.85 -9.08 -9.90
CA TRP A 173 8.16 -7.66 -9.77
C TRP A 173 9.15 -7.23 -10.86
N THR A 174 8.91 -6.07 -11.46
CA THR A 174 9.86 -5.38 -12.34
C THR A 174 10.40 -4.16 -11.61
N SER A 175 11.70 -3.91 -11.72
CA SER A 175 12.33 -2.71 -11.19
C SER A 175 12.99 -1.90 -12.29
N GLN A 176 12.94 -0.57 -12.17
CA GLN A 176 13.67 0.33 -13.03
C GLN A 176 14.02 1.65 -12.30
N PRO A 177 15.21 2.21 -12.52
CA PRO A 177 15.51 3.55 -12.04
C PRO A 177 14.67 4.58 -12.80
N VAL A 178 14.13 5.56 -12.08
CA VAL A 178 13.38 6.67 -12.66
C VAL A 178 14.07 7.99 -12.35
N SER A 179 14.17 8.86 -13.36
CA SER A 179 14.76 10.19 -13.19
C SER A 179 13.71 11.22 -12.77
N VAL A 180 14.16 12.26 -12.08
CA VAL A 180 13.36 13.45 -11.78
C VAL A 180 13.54 14.46 -12.91
N GLU A 181 12.46 14.90 -13.56
CA GLU A 181 12.54 15.77 -14.75
C GLU A 181 13.22 17.11 -14.45
N GLU A 182 12.95 17.69 -13.27
CA GLU A 182 13.58 18.91 -12.79
C GLU A 182 13.65 18.85 -11.25
N PRO A 183 14.81 18.59 -10.63
CA PRO A 183 14.91 18.58 -9.18
C PRO A 183 14.85 20.02 -8.65
N ILE A 184 13.66 20.49 -8.29
CA ILE A 184 13.46 21.85 -7.75
C ILE A 184 14.08 21.98 -6.33
N ARG A 185 14.45 20.86 -5.69
CA ARG A 185 14.94 20.78 -4.31
C ARG A 185 16.47 20.89 -4.23
N ASP A 186 16.97 22.13 -4.23
CA ASP A 186 18.38 22.56 -4.24
C ASP A 186 19.25 22.23 -3.00
N ARG A 187 19.19 21.03 -2.40
CA ARG A 187 20.21 20.67 -1.38
C ARG A 187 20.77 19.26 -1.53
N PRO A 188 22.11 19.10 -1.64
CA PRO A 188 22.75 17.80 -1.49
C PRO A 188 22.49 17.24 -0.08
N ASN A 189 22.36 15.91 0.04
CA ASN A 189 22.15 15.16 1.30
C ASN A 189 20.76 15.30 1.95
N CYS A 190 19.74 15.48 1.12
CA CYS A 190 18.37 15.71 1.55
C CYS A 190 17.47 14.71 0.81
N TYR A 191 17.35 13.49 1.35
CA TYR A 191 16.63 12.40 0.70
C TYR A 191 15.11 12.61 0.81
N HIS A 192 14.37 12.23 -0.23
CA HIS A 192 12.92 12.14 -0.15
C HIS A 192 12.58 10.96 0.76
N THR A 193 11.85 11.20 1.85
CA THR A 193 11.33 10.11 2.69
C THR A 193 9.83 10.07 2.53
N THR A 194 9.32 9.01 1.90
CA THR A 194 7.88 8.81 1.78
C THR A 194 7.27 8.70 3.18
N ASN A 195 6.20 9.44 3.44
CA ASN A 195 5.33 9.26 4.60
C ASN A 195 4.02 8.56 4.22
N LYS A 196 3.60 8.71 2.95
CA LYS A 196 2.45 8.00 2.38
C LYS A 196 2.48 8.02 0.85
N ALA A 197 2.23 6.88 0.22
CA ALA A 197 1.91 6.80 -1.19
C ALA A 197 0.40 6.99 -1.39
N ILE A 198 0.03 7.79 -2.40
CA ILE A 198 -1.34 8.08 -2.77
C ILE A 198 -1.56 7.78 -4.25
N THR A 199 -2.70 7.19 -4.58
CA THR A 199 -3.07 6.94 -5.97
C THR A 199 -3.96 8.08 -6.46
N LEU A 200 -3.52 8.78 -7.51
CA LEU A 200 -4.30 9.82 -8.17
C LEU A 200 -5.14 9.25 -9.33
N GLY A 201 -4.64 8.19 -9.97
CA GLY A 201 -5.36 7.49 -11.03
C GLY A 201 -5.21 8.13 -12.40
N GLY A 202 -6.29 8.09 -13.19
CA GLY A 202 -6.32 8.51 -14.59
C GLY A 202 -5.68 7.50 -15.55
N ASP A 203 -5.73 7.79 -16.85
CA ASP A 203 -5.31 6.88 -17.93
C ASP A 203 -3.84 6.45 -17.83
N LYS A 204 -3.00 7.33 -17.26
CA LYS A 204 -1.57 7.11 -17.05
C LYS A 204 -1.25 6.42 -15.70
N GLY A 205 -2.26 6.22 -14.86
CA GLY A 205 -2.11 5.63 -13.53
C GLY A 205 -1.17 6.41 -12.63
N THR A 206 -1.41 7.70 -12.43
CA THR A 206 -0.52 8.55 -11.65
C THR A 206 -0.54 8.18 -10.16
N VAL A 207 0.65 8.01 -9.58
CA VAL A 207 0.90 7.78 -8.14
C VAL A 207 1.75 8.92 -7.59
N GLY A 208 1.45 9.35 -6.36
CA GLY A 208 2.23 10.33 -5.62
C GLY A 208 2.87 9.72 -4.38
N TRP A 209 4.18 9.87 -4.22
CA TRP A 209 4.87 9.59 -2.96
C TRP A 209 5.02 10.90 -2.19
N VAL A 210 4.31 10.99 -1.07
CA VAL A 210 4.21 12.22 -0.26
C VAL A 210 5.27 12.21 0.81
N ASP A 211 6.13 13.22 0.80
CA ASP A 211 7.02 13.60 1.88
C ASP A 211 6.46 14.87 2.52
N LEU A 212 6.03 14.78 3.79
CA LEU A 212 5.37 15.87 4.51
C LEU A 212 6.28 17.07 4.79
N TRP A 213 7.59 16.94 4.55
CA TRP A 213 8.58 18.00 4.73
C TRP A 213 9.03 18.62 3.42
N ARG A 214 8.92 17.88 2.31
CA ARG A 214 9.50 18.30 1.04
C ARG A 214 8.48 18.44 -0.09
N GLY A 215 7.38 17.70 -0.07
CA GLY A 215 6.35 17.70 -1.11
C GLY A 215 6.12 16.33 -1.71
N ILE A 216 5.60 16.29 -2.94
CA ILE A 216 5.11 15.07 -3.58
C ILE A 216 5.97 14.76 -4.80
N LEU A 217 6.40 13.51 -4.93
CA LEU A 217 6.93 13.00 -6.20
C LEU A 217 5.81 12.29 -6.94
N LEU A 218 5.41 12.80 -8.10
CA LEU A 218 4.42 12.15 -8.96
C LEU A 218 5.09 11.27 -10.00
N CYS A 219 4.53 10.11 -10.27
CA CYS A 219 4.95 9.22 -11.35
C CYS A 219 3.74 8.66 -12.09
N ASP A 220 3.80 8.68 -13.41
CA ASP A 220 2.82 8.03 -14.28
C ASP A 220 3.28 6.59 -14.52
N VAL A 221 2.89 5.66 -13.64
CA VAL A 221 3.53 4.33 -13.58
C VAL A 221 3.09 3.37 -14.69
N LEU A 222 2.07 3.73 -15.47
CA LEU A 222 1.61 2.95 -16.61
C LEU A 222 2.26 3.38 -17.93
N GLU A 223 3.04 4.46 -17.93
CA GLU A 223 3.83 4.89 -19.09
C GLU A 223 4.99 3.92 -19.35
N GLU A 224 5.41 3.83 -20.61
CA GLU A 224 6.55 2.99 -21.02
C GLU A 224 7.86 3.48 -20.41
N SER A 225 8.04 4.80 -20.33
CA SER A 225 9.21 5.46 -19.73
C SER A 225 8.74 6.40 -18.62
N PRO A 226 8.46 5.85 -17.41
CA PRO A 226 7.97 6.65 -16.31
C PRO A 226 9.05 7.58 -15.78
N LYS A 227 8.65 8.80 -15.41
CA LYS A 227 9.52 9.81 -14.83
C LYS A 227 8.87 10.44 -13.62
N LEU A 228 9.72 10.90 -12.70
CA LEU A 228 9.30 11.59 -11.50
C LEU A 228 9.13 13.08 -11.79
N ARG A 229 7.97 13.60 -11.43
CA ARG A 229 7.64 15.03 -11.44
C ARG A 229 7.62 15.52 -10.00
N ASP A 230 8.48 16.46 -9.68
CA ASP A 230 8.60 17.00 -8.33
C ASP A 230 7.58 18.14 -8.11
N ILE A 231 6.70 17.97 -7.13
CA ILE A 231 5.82 19.03 -6.62
C ILE A 231 6.34 19.43 -5.24
N PRO A 232 7.16 20.49 -5.12
CA PRO A 232 7.72 20.91 -3.85
C PRO A 232 6.64 21.54 -2.96
N LEU A 233 6.79 21.38 -1.63
CA LEU A 233 6.02 22.21 -0.70
C LEU A 233 6.46 23.69 -0.81
N PRO A 234 5.54 24.63 -0.53
CA PRO A 234 5.92 26.03 -0.38
C PRO A 234 7.03 26.19 0.65
N LEU A 235 7.97 27.10 0.38
CA LEU A 235 9.01 27.42 1.35
C LEU A 235 8.38 27.88 2.67
N PRO A 236 8.94 27.46 3.82
CA PRO A 236 8.47 27.94 5.11
C PRO A 236 8.58 29.47 5.19
N THR A 237 7.61 30.10 5.85
CA THR A 237 7.69 31.53 6.17
C THR A 237 8.87 31.81 7.10
N LYS A 238 9.42 33.04 7.08
CA LYS A 238 10.62 33.43 7.87
C LYS A 238 10.58 32.96 9.34
N GLY A 239 9.43 33.03 10.00
CA GLY A 239 9.26 32.60 11.40
C GLY A 239 9.35 31.08 11.64
N ASN A 240 9.24 30.26 10.60
CA ASN A 240 9.25 28.80 10.66
C ASN A 240 10.56 28.18 10.15
N TRP A 241 11.53 28.99 9.68
CA TRP A 241 12.78 28.50 9.09
C TRP A 241 13.61 27.64 10.04
N THR A 242 13.74 28.03 11.31
CA THR A 242 14.52 27.28 12.31
C THR A 242 13.91 25.90 12.57
N ARG A 243 12.57 25.80 12.63
CA ARG A 243 11.87 24.51 12.80
C ARG A 243 12.05 23.60 11.60
N PHE A 244 11.92 24.15 10.40
CA PHE A 244 12.13 23.42 9.14
C PHE A 244 13.55 22.82 9.06
N LEU A 245 14.58 23.61 9.36
CA LEU A 245 15.97 23.14 9.35
C LEU A 245 16.24 22.04 10.38
N ASN A 246 15.66 22.15 11.58
CA ASN A 246 15.80 21.13 12.64
C ASN A 246 15.10 19.81 12.30
N CYS A 247 13.96 19.85 11.61
CA CYS A 247 13.23 18.63 11.23
C CYS A 247 13.90 17.90 10.06
N ILE A 248 14.50 18.63 9.12
CA ILE A 248 15.30 18.05 8.04
C ILE A 248 16.53 17.32 8.59
N THR A 249 17.24 17.94 9.53
CA THR A 249 18.42 17.31 10.14
C THR A 249 18.05 16.08 10.96
N PHE A 250 16.97 16.12 11.74
CA PHE A 250 16.53 14.98 12.55
C PHE A 250 16.18 13.75 11.72
N ASN A 251 15.41 13.92 10.63
CA ASN A 251 15.04 12.80 9.75
C ASN A 251 16.26 12.17 9.07
N ASN A 252 17.26 12.98 8.69
CA ASN A 252 18.52 12.48 8.14
C ASN A 252 19.30 11.61 9.15
N PHE A 253 19.31 11.98 10.44
CA PHE A 253 20.00 11.21 11.49
C PHE A 253 19.31 9.88 11.82
N THR A 254 17.98 9.84 11.89
CA THR A 254 17.25 8.60 12.19
C THR A 254 17.38 7.55 11.09
N HIS A 255 17.56 7.97 9.82
CA HIS A 255 17.77 7.02 8.73
C HIS A 255 19.21 6.49 8.66
N LEU A 256 20.23 7.32 8.91
CA LEU A 256 21.63 6.89 8.93
C LEU A 256 21.91 5.85 10.02
N LEU A 257 21.34 6.04 11.21
CA LEU A 257 21.49 5.10 12.33
C LEU A 257 20.88 3.71 12.05
N ASN A 258 19.88 3.63 11.15
CA ASN A 258 19.27 2.36 10.75
C ASN A 258 20.02 1.68 9.59
N THR A 259 20.83 2.41 8.83
CA THR A 259 21.69 1.86 7.76
C THR A 259 23.08 1.47 8.25
N GLU A 260 23.58 2.02 9.37
CA GLU A 260 24.91 1.71 9.90
C GLU A 260 24.95 0.52 10.90
N GLN A 261 23.84 -0.21 11.08
CA GLN A 261 23.81 -1.44 11.88
C GLN A 261 23.65 -2.74 11.06
N GLN A 262 23.99 -2.74 9.77
CA GLN A 262 24.07 -3.98 8.96
C GLN A 262 25.40 -4.13 8.23
#